data_AF-A0A2G6RAJ1-F1
#
_entry.id   AF-A0A2G6RAJ1-F1
#
_cell.length_a   1.000
_cell.length_b   1.000
_cell.length_c   1.000
_cell.angle_alpha   90.00
_cell.angle_beta   90.00
_cell.angle_gamma   90.00
#
_symmetry.space_group_name_H-M   'P 1'
#
loop_
_entity.id
_entity.type
_entity.pdbx_description
1 polymer ?
#
loop_
_entity_poly.entity_id
_entity_poly.type
_entity_poly.pdbx_seq_one_letter_code
_entity_poly.pdbx_strand_id
1 'polypeptide(L)'
;NIMPGSIRVLGSIYWGGDFAVLKENIRNGSIQPGDIHFFLGYSGWDGGQLENEIKENSWLVSDVDEHSILEKYKEISWANFVKKAGTRYRVWENFPENPMLN
;
A
#
# COMPACT_ATOMS: atom_id res chain seq x y z
N ASN A 1 21.96 -5.66 -3.47
CA ASN A 1 22.36 -4.23 -3.58
C ASN A 1 21.15 -3.39 -3.26
N ILE A 2 21.20 -2.56 -2.22
CA ILE A 2 20.11 -1.66 -1.85
C ILE A 2 20.08 -0.53 -2.89
N MET A 3 18.90 -0.18 -3.42
CA MET A 3 18.74 0.91 -4.38
C MET A 3 19.15 2.24 -3.72
N PRO A 4 20.09 3.01 -4.29
CA PRO A 4 20.50 4.28 -3.71
C PRO A 4 19.31 5.22 -3.53
N GLY A 5 19.25 5.92 -2.39
CA GLY A 5 18.16 6.85 -2.06
C GLY A 5 16.83 6.20 -1.68
N SER A 6 16.75 4.87 -1.61
CA SER A 6 15.55 4.18 -1.13
C SER A 6 15.45 4.22 0.40
N ILE A 7 14.23 4.27 0.91
CA ILE A 7 13.93 4.27 2.35
C ILE A 7 13.22 2.97 2.70
N ARG A 8 13.71 2.25 3.70
CA ARG A 8 13.05 1.01 4.17
C ARG A 8 11.78 1.36 4.95
N VAL A 9 10.65 0.77 4.57
CA VAL A 9 9.34 1.02 5.21
C VAL A 9 8.92 -0.17 6.07
N LEU A 10 8.94 -1.38 5.51
CA LEU A 10 8.51 -2.61 6.20
C LEU A 10 9.30 -3.79 5.64
N GLY A 11 9.92 -4.62 6.49
CA GLY A 11 10.53 -5.88 6.05
C GLY A 11 11.52 -5.68 4.87
N SER A 12 11.18 -6.21 3.71
CA SER A 12 11.89 -6.12 2.43
C SER A 12 11.32 -5.06 1.47
N ILE A 13 10.31 -4.28 1.90
CA ILE A 13 9.68 -3.20 1.16
C ILE A 13 10.40 -1.86 1.37
N TYR A 14 10.68 -1.21 0.25
CA TYR A 14 11.36 0.08 0.18
C TYR A 14 10.53 1.10 -0.60
N TRP A 15 10.58 2.36 -0.17
CA TRP A 15 9.96 3.51 -0.83
C TRP A 15 11.02 4.35 -1.53
N GLY A 16 10.73 4.71 -2.78
CA GLY A 16 11.58 5.59 -3.58
C GLY A 16 12.92 4.97 -3.95
N GLY A 17 13.87 5.84 -4.31
CA GLY A 17 15.18 5.46 -4.82
C GLY A 17 15.55 6.23 -6.08
N ASP A 18 16.78 6.01 -6.56
CA ASP A 18 17.28 6.63 -7.76
C ASP A 18 16.58 6.07 -9.01
N PHE A 19 15.83 6.95 -9.69
CA PHE A 19 15.05 6.57 -10.88
C PHE A 19 15.91 6.20 -12.09
N ALA A 20 17.12 6.75 -12.21
CA ALA A 20 18.04 6.38 -13.29
C ALA A 20 18.57 4.95 -13.09
N VAL A 21 18.98 4.62 -11.87
CA VAL A 21 19.43 3.28 -11.48
C VAL A 21 18.29 2.26 -11.63
N LEU A 22 17.07 2.61 -11.22
CA LEU A 22 15.89 1.76 -11.43
C LEU A 22 15.69 1.40 -12.90
N LYS A 23 15.73 2.39 -13.81
CA LYS A 23 15.57 2.16 -15.26
C LYS A 23 16.66 1.27 -15.83
N GLU A 24 17.90 1.39 -15.36
CA GLU A 24 18.99 0.50 -15.76
C GLU A 24 18.75 -0.92 -15.27
N ASN A 25 18.38 -1.08 -14.00
CA ASN A 25 18.10 -2.38 -13.40
C ASN A 25 16.92 -3.12 -14.07
N ILE A 26 15.88 -2.39 -14.47
CA ILE A 26 14.76 -2.95 -15.27
C ILE A 26 15.26 -3.40 -16.65
N ARG A 27 16.04 -2.56 -17.35
CA ARG A 27 16.58 -2.90 -18.69
C ARG A 27 17.51 -4.12 -18.66
N ASN A 28 18.26 -4.29 -17.57
CA ASN A 28 19.16 -5.41 -17.35
C ASN A 28 18.44 -6.67 -16.81
N GLY A 29 17.13 -6.62 -16.57
CA GLY A 29 16.33 -7.74 -16.07
C GLY A 29 16.55 -8.08 -14.58
N SER A 30 17.25 -7.22 -13.84
CA SER A 30 17.48 -7.40 -12.40
C SER A 30 16.30 -7.00 -11.51
N ILE A 31 15.37 -6.22 -12.05
CA ILE A 31 14.08 -5.89 -11.44
C ILE A 31 12.99 -6.35 -12.40
N GLN A 32 12.09 -7.20 -11.90
CA GLN A 32 10.95 -7.72 -12.63
C GLN A 32 9.69 -6.89 -12.37
N PRO A 33 8.66 -6.96 -13.22
CA PRO A 33 7.43 -6.19 -13.04
C PRO A 33 6.70 -6.41 -11.70
N GLY A 34 6.90 -7.56 -11.04
CA GLY A 34 6.31 -7.85 -9.71
C GLY A 34 7.11 -7.29 -8.54
N ASP A 35 8.32 -6.77 -8.76
CA ASP A 35 9.18 -6.25 -7.70
C ASP A 35 8.94 -4.75 -7.44
N ILE A 36 8.06 -4.11 -8.22
CA ILE A 36 7.85 -2.66 -8.16
C ILE A 36 6.42 -2.26 -8.50
N HIS A 37 5.88 -1.34 -7.71
CA HIS A 37 4.65 -0.60 -8.01
C HIS A 37 4.95 0.89 -8.18
N PHE A 38 4.34 1.49 -9.20
CA PHE A 38 4.38 2.94 -9.42
C PHE A 38 3.06 3.56 -8.96
N PHE A 39 3.16 4.58 -8.11
CA PHE A 39 2.02 5.35 -7.63
C PHE A 39 2.15 6.80 -8.11
N LEU A 40 1.01 7.40 -8.47
CA LEU A 40 0.93 8.82 -8.80
C LEU A 40 0.09 9.52 -7.72
N GLY A 41 0.70 10.47 -7.02
CA GLY A 41 0.08 11.13 -5.88
C GLY A 41 0.29 10.36 -4.57
N TYR A 42 -0.21 10.94 -3.48
CA TYR A 42 -0.16 10.38 -2.14
C TYR A 42 -1.30 10.94 -1.29
N SER A 43 -1.66 10.21 -0.24
CA SER A 43 -2.49 10.74 0.85
C SER A 43 -1.59 11.37 1.90
N GLY A 44 -1.95 12.57 2.38
CA GLY A 44 -1.20 13.29 3.39
C GLY A 44 -2.12 13.78 4.50
N TRP A 45 -1.55 13.94 5.68
CA TRP A 45 -2.25 14.41 6.87
C TRP A 45 -1.52 15.61 7.47
N ASP A 46 -2.28 16.59 7.92
CA ASP A 46 -1.77 17.66 8.77
C ASP A 46 -1.45 17.14 10.19
N GLY A 47 -0.71 17.94 10.97
CA GLY A 47 -0.29 17.56 12.32
C GLY A 47 -1.48 17.21 13.23
N GLY A 48 -1.51 15.97 13.72
CA GLY A 48 -2.58 15.47 14.60
C GLY A 48 -3.85 15.01 13.88
N GLN A 49 -3.95 15.19 12.56
CA GLN A 49 -5.17 14.87 11.81
C GLN A 49 -5.44 13.37 11.81
N LEU A 50 -4.44 12.55 11.46
CA LEU A 50 -4.60 11.09 11.39
C LEU A 50 -5.01 10.50 12.74
N GLU A 51 -4.41 10.98 13.83
CA GLU A 51 -4.73 10.54 15.19
C GLU A 51 -6.17 10.88 15.59
N ASN A 52 -6.67 12.04 15.16
CA ASN A 52 -8.05 12.44 15.41
C ASN A 52 -9.03 11.60 14.58
N GLU A 53 -8.76 11.40 13.29
CA GLU A 53 -9.59 10.55 12.42
C GLU A 53 -9.66 9.09 12.92
N ILE A 54 -8.56 8.57 13.48
CA ILE A 54 -8.56 7.24 14.13
C ILE A 54 -9.45 7.25 15.38
N LYS A 55 -9.35 8.27 16.25
CA LYS A 55 -10.19 8.40 17.47
C LYS A 55 -11.68 8.53 17.13
N GLU A 56 -12.01 9.17 16.02
CA GLU A 56 -13.37 9.34 15.52
C GLU A 56 -13.89 8.08 14.79
N ASN A 57 -13.09 7.02 14.70
CA ASN A 57 -13.37 5.77 13.97
C ASN A 57 -13.57 5.98 12.46
N SER A 58 -12.99 7.04 11.89
CA SER A 58 -12.96 7.27 10.44
C SER A 58 -12.00 6.32 9.72
N TRP A 59 -10.96 5.83 10.42
CA TRP A 59 -10.03 4.83 9.92
C TRP A 59 -10.02 3.56 10.76
N LEU A 60 -9.94 2.42 10.07
CA LEU A 60 -9.62 1.14 10.66
C LEU A 60 -8.17 0.80 10.35
N VAL A 61 -7.34 0.68 11.40
CA VAL A 61 -5.92 0.37 11.26
C VAL A 61 -5.70 -1.12 11.50
N SER A 62 -4.99 -1.78 10.59
CA SER A 62 -4.58 -3.19 10.70
C SER A 62 -3.14 -3.37 10.26
N ASP A 63 -2.47 -4.37 10.80
CA ASP A 63 -1.17 -4.80 10.28
C ASP A 63 -1.30 -5.37 8.86
N VAL A 64 -0.23 -5.25 8.09
CA VAL A 64 -0.12 -5.77 6.72
C VAL A 64 1.08 -6.69 6.62
N ASP A 65 0.93 -7.77 5.83
CA ASP A 65 2.04 -8.67 5.50
C ASP A 65 2.87 -8.05 4.37
N GLU A 66 4.19 -8.05 4.50
CA GLU A 66 5.10 -7.51 3.49
C GLU A 66 4.89 -8.16 2.12
N HIS A 67 4.54 -9.44 2.08
CA HIS A 67 4.29 -10.18 0.85
C HIS A 67 3.06 -9.68 0.10
N SER A 68 2.07 -9.14 0.82
CA SER A 68 0.84 -8.62 0.22
C SER A 68 0.98 -7.24 -0.43
N ILE A 69 2.08 -6.51 -0.20
CA ILE A 69 2.20 -5.12 -0.70
C ILE A 69 2.50 -5.06 -2.20
N LEU A 70 3.25 -6.04 -2.73
CA LEU A 70 3.63 -6.13 -4.14
C LEU A 70 2.86 -7.23 -4.90
N GLU A 71 1.94 -7.93 -4.22
CA GLU A 71 1.05 -8.90 -4.86
C GLU A 71 0.18 -8.22 -5.93
N LYS A 72 -0.17 -8.98 -6.97
CA LYS A 72 -0.94 -8.43 -8.09
C LYS A 72 -2.31 -7.96 -7.62
N TYR A 73 -2.72 -6.79 -8.11
CA TYR A 73 -3.98 -6.11 -7.80
C TYR A 73 -5.25 -6.99 -7.93
N LYS A 74 -5.22 -8.10 -8.69
CA LYS A 74 -6.36 -9.02 -8.82
C LYS A 74 -6.51 -10.02 -7.68
N GLU A 75 -5.49 -10.18 -6.83
CA GLU A 75 -5.47 -11.19 -5.76
C GLU A 75 -5.86 -10.59 -4.40
N ILE A 76 -5.88 -9.26 -4.31
CA ILE A 76 -6.19 -8.49 -3.12
C ILE A 76 -7.51 -7.75 -3.34
N SER A 77 -8.59 -8.25 -2.74
CA SER A 77 -9.87 -7.55 -2.71
C SER A 77 -10.02 -6.79 -1.40
N TRP A 78 -10.61 -5.59 -1.45
CA TRP A 78 -11.06 -4.84 -0.27
C TRP A 78 -11.85 -5.72 0.71
N ALA A 79 -12.71 -6.59 0.17
CA ALA A 79 -13.48 -7.54 0.97
C ALA A 79 -12.61 -8.50 1.79
N ASN A 80 -11.46 -8.94 1.26
CA ASN A 80 -10.53 -9.81 1.99
C ASN A 80 -9.85 -9.05 3.13
N PHE A 81 -9.50 -7.78 2.92
CA PHE A 81 -8.93 -6.92 3.95
C PHE A 81 -9.92 -6.65 5.09
N VAL A 82 -11.16 -6.25 4.75
CA VAL A 82 -12.22 -6.01 5.75
C VAL A 82 -12.53 -7.28 6.55
N LYS A 83 -12.58 -8.45 5.89
CA LYS A 83 -12.76 -9.75 6.57
C LYS A 83 -11.66 -10.03 7.59
N LYS A 84 -10.40 -9.76 7.24
CA LYS A 84 -9.25 -9.91 8.15
C LYS A 84 -9.33 -8.95 9.34
N ALA A 85 -9.87 -7.75 9.14
CA ALA A 85 -9.98 -6.74 10.20
C ALA A 85 -11.08 -7.04 11.23
N GLY A 86 -12.00 -7.97 10.94
CA GLY A 86 -12.88 -8.60 11.93
C GLY A 86 -14.37 -8.56 11.58
N THR A 87 -15.13 -9.45 12.21
CA THR A 87 -16.56 -9.70 11.90
C THR A 87 -17.47 -8.49 12.12
N ARG A 88 -17.08 -7.54 12.97
CA ARG A 88 -17.83 -6.29 13.19
C ARG A 88 -17.85 -5.35 11.98
N TYR A 89 -16.95 -5.54 11.02
CA TYR A 89 -16.83 -4.70 9.81
C TYR A 89 -17.42 -5.33 8.56
N ARG A 90 -18.10 -6.48 8.67
CA ARG A 90 -18.71 -7.19 7.52
C ARG A 90 -19.63 -6.32 6.65
N VAL A 91 -20.26 -5.31 7.25
CA VAL A 91 -21.11 -4.35 6.51
C VAL A 91 -20.29 -3.56 5.47
N TRP A 92 -18.99 -3.34 5.71
CA TRP A 92 -18.08 -2.63 4.82
C TRP A 92 -17.61 -3.46 3.61
N GLU A 93 -17.84 -4.78 3.61
CA GLU A 93 -17.50 -5.66 2.48
C GLU A 93 -18.25 -5.27 1.19
N ASN A 94 -19.43 -4.67 1.32
CA ASN A 94 -20.27 -4.30 0.18
C ASN A 94 -20.11 -2.84 -0.25
N PHE A 95 -19.22 -2.07 0.41
CA PHE A 95 -18.92 -0.72 -0.06
C PHE A 95 -18.06 -0.81 -1.32
N PRO A 96 -18.34 0.01 -2.34
CA PRO A 96 -17.59 -0.03 -3.57
C PRO A 96 -16.13 0.34 -3.32
N GLU A 97 -15.20 -0.40 -3.96
CA GLU A 97 -13.77 -0.09 -3.94
C GLU A 97 -13.45 1.30 -4.51
N ASN A 98 -14.35 1.84 -5.33
CA ASN A 98 -14.25 3.19 -5.86
C ASN A 98 -14.99 4.18 -4.93
N PRO A 99 -14.28 5.11 -4.27
CA PRO A 99 -14.91 6.11 -3.40
C PRO A 99 -15.90 7.03 -4.13
N MET A 100 -15.82 7.13 -5.47
CA MET A 100 -16.74 7.90 -6.32
C MET A 100 -18.12 7.23 -6.53
N LEU A 101 -18.31 6.01 -6.03
CA LEU A 101 -19.58 5.27 -6.13
C LEU A 101 -20.41 5.34 -4.83
N ASN A 102 -20.02 6.23 -3.89
CA ASN A 102 -20.83 6.58 -2.72
C ASN A 102 -21.81 7.71 -3.02
#